data_AF-B9FXE5-F1
#
_entry.id   AF-B9FXE5-F1
#
_cell.length_a   1.000
_cell.length_b   1.000
_cell.length_c   1.000
_cell.angle_alpha   90.00
_cell.angle_beta   90.00
_cell.angle_gamma   90.00
#
_symmetry.space_group_name_H-M   'P 1'
#
loop_
_entity.id
_entity.type
_entity.pdbx_description
1 polymer ?
#
loop_
_entity_poly.entity_id
_entity_poly.type
_entity_poly.pdbx_seq_one_letter_code
_entity_poly.pdbx_strand_id
1 'polypeptide(L)'
;MSLTVLLGQLSGSHRADSGFDVRFHCLPAEELLDFCGSEDFISRFMQQHSSHSREAIFGLESHVAAVVLDLFSTTFLDVTCNLDLPGYVYFTSTASLLSLVLRLLVLDQEMLVDFEEMEDVVDLLGLLDESRLA
;
A
#
# COMPACT_ATOMS: atom_id res chain seq x y z
N MET A 1 -16.39 -1.16 -6.09
CA MET A 1 -15.73 -1.49 -4.80
C MET A 1 -15.73 -0.24 -3.94
N SER A 2 -15.91 -0.36 -2.62
CA SER A 2 -15.81 0.79 -1.70
C SER A 2 -14.45 0.74 -1.01
N LEU A 3 -13.63 1.78 -1.16
CA LEU A 3 -12.35 1.89 -0.47
C LEU A 3 -12.62 2.35 0.98
N THR A 4 -12.26 1.51 1.93
CA THR A 4 -12.35 1.82 3.36
C THR A 4 -10.95 2.19 3.86
N VAL A 5 -10.75 3.46 4.21
CA VAL A 5 -9.49 3.90 4.82
C VAL A 5 -9.61 3.75 6.33
N LEU A 6 -8.69 2.99 6.94
CA LEU A 6 -8.61 2.86 8.39
C LEU A 6 -7.74 3.99 8.95
N LEU A 7 -8.37 5.03 9.48
CA LEU A 7 -7.67 6.12 10.19
C LEU A 7 -7.73 5.83 11.69
N GLY A 8 -6.64 5.25 12.22
CA GLY A 8 -6.51 5.00 13.66
C GLY A 8 -6.24 6.29 14.43
N GLN A 9 -7.01 6.55 15.49
CA GLN A 9 -6.74 7.64 16.42
C GLN A 9 -6.09 7.11 17.69
N LEU A 10 -5.10 7.83 18.22
CA LEU A 10 -4.62 7.66 19.59
C LEU A 10 -5.13 8.86 20.41
N SER A 11 -6.40 8.79 20.84
CA SER A 11 -6.96 9.78 21.76
C SER A 11 -7.13 9.18 23.15
N GLY A 12 -6.38 9.70 24.12
CA GLY A 12 -6.53 9.35 25.52
C GLY A 12 -7.61 10.18 26.20
N SER A 13 -8.85 9.67 26.24
CA SER A 13 -9.80 9.99 27.32
C SER A 13 -10.96 8.98 27.36
N HIS A 14 -11.17 8.45 28.54
CA HIS A 14 -11.97 7.27 28.89
C HIS A 14 -13.49 7.40 28.63
N ARG A 15 -14.08 6.48 27.84
CA ARG A 15 -15.37 5.84 28.14
C ARG A 15 -15.46 4.50 27.39
N ALA A 16 -15.60 3.42 28.14
CA ALA A 16 -15.27 2.07 27.70
C ALA A 16 -16.24 1.48 26.65
N ASP A 17 -15.72 1.14 25.47
CA ASP A 17 -16.07 -0.09 24.75
C ASP A 17 -14.94 -0.47 23.77
N SER A 18 -14.03 -1.36 24.20
CA SER A 18 -12.67 -1.58 23.67
C SER A 18 -11.77 -0.33 23.69
N GLY A 19 -10.52 -0.43 24.15
CA GLY A 19 -9.64 0.74 24.35
C GLY A 19 -9.16 1.45 23.06
N PHE A 20 -9.86 1.29 21.94
CA PHE A 20 -9.48 1.78 20.63
C PHE A 20 -10.58 2.66 20.03
N ASP A 21 -10.24 3.90 19.70
CA ASP A 21 -11.09 4.81 18.93
C ASP A 21 -10.84 4.58 17.43
N VAL A 22 -11.64 3.70 16.82
CA VAL A 22 -11.57 3.35 15.40
C VAL A 22 -12.81 3.86 14.69
N ARG A 23 -12.61 4.68 13.65
CA ARG A 23 -13.67 5.21 12.79
C ARG A 23 -13.45 4.81 11.34
N PHE A 24 -14.52 4.45 10.66
CA PHE A 24 -14.51 4.10 9.25
C PHE A 24 -15.01 5.27 8.42
N HIS A 25 -14.24 5.65 7.41
CA HIS A 25 -14.61 6.68 6.45
C HIS A 25 -14.72 6.04 5.07
N CYS A 26 -15.92 6.06 4.50
CA CYS A 26 -16.16 5.60 3.14
C CYS A 26 -15.80 6.73 2.19
N LEU A 27 -14.85 6.49 1.29
CA LEU A 27 -14.62 7.42 0.19
C LEU A 27 -15.77 7.35 -0.81
N PRO A 28 -16.05 8.45 -1.55
CA PRO A 28 -17.07 8.46 -2.59
C PRO A 28 -16.86 7.31 -3.58
N ALA A 29 -17.94 6.63 -3.95
CA ALA A 29 -17.89 5.57 -4.95
C ALA A 29 -17.86 6.20 -6.35
N GLU A 30 -16.87 5.82 -7.14
CA GLU A 30 -16.79 6.24 -8.54
C GLU A 30 -16.70 5.01 -9.45
N GLU A 31 -17.38 5.08 -10.59
CA GLU A 31 -17.28 4.03 -11.61
C GLU A 31 -15.98 4.23 -12.39
N LEU A 32 -15.12 3.23 -12.37
CA LEU A 32 -13.97 3.14 -13.25
C LEU A 32 -14.39 2.36 -14.50
N LEU A 33 -14.50 3.07 -15.63
CA LEU A 33 -14.71 2.47 -16.95
C LEU A 33 -13.36 2.36 -17.66
N ASP A 34 -13.25 1.38 -18.57
CA ASP A 34 -12.11 1.23 -19.48
C ASP A 34 -10.76 0.97 -18.78
N PHE A 35 -10.56 -0.29 -18.36
CA PHE A 35 -9.31 -0.80 -17.80
C PHE A 35 -8.91 -2.13 -18.45
N CYS A 36 -7.62 -2.43 -18.48
CA CYS A 36 -7.08 -3.67 -19.04
C CYS A 36 -6.48 -4.55 -17.94
N GLY A 37 -7.24 -5.57 -17.51
CA GLY A 37 -6.79 -6.49 -16.48
C GLY A 37 -6.86 -5.93 -15.05
N SER A 38 -6.47 -6.74 -14.07
CA SER A 38 -6.60 -6.41 -12.65
C SER A 38 -5.64 -5.33 -12.18
N GLU A 39 -4.41 -5.31 -12.70
CA GLU A 39 -3.37 -4.38 -12.26
C GLU A 39 -3.68 -2.95 -12.70
N ASP A 40 -4.08 -2.76 -13.96
CA ASP A 40 -4.52 -1.45 -14.49
C ASP A 40 -5.78 -0.97 -13.76
N PHE A 41 -6.73 -1.87 -13.49
CA PHE A 41 -7.91 -1.56 -12.67
C PHE A 41 -7.50 -1.01 -11.30
N ILE A 42 -6.67 -1.73 -10.55
CA ILE A 42 -6.24 -1.33 -9.21
C ILE A 42 -5.51 0.01 -9.27
N SER A 43 -4.53 0.16 -10.17
CA SER A 43 -3.74 1.39 -10.28
C SER A 43 -4.62 2.61 -10.55
N ARG A 44 -5.50 2.54 -11.57
CA ARG A 44 -6.39 3.65 -11.91
C ARG A 44 -7.44 3.92 -10.83
N PHE A 45 -8.01 2.87 -10.24
CA PHE A 45 -8.95 2.99 -9.14
C PHE A 45 -8.32 3.76 -7.98
N MET A 46 -7.08 3.41 -7.58
CA MET A 46 -6.38 4.10 -6.51
C MET A 46 -6.02 5.54 -6.88
N GLN A 47 -5.57 5.80 -8.11
CA GLN A 47 -5.29 7.17 -8.58
C GLN A 47 -6.53 8.07 -8.53
N GLN A 48 -7.68 7.56 -8.99
CA GLN A 48 -8.95 8.29 -8.99
C GLN A 48 -9.40 8.70 -7.58
N HIS A 49 -9.06 7.92 -6.55
CA HIS A 49 -9.40 8.22 -5.16
C HIS A 49 -8.39 9.11 -4.43
N SER A 50 -7.35 9.63 -5.09
CA SER A 50 -6.30 10.43 -4.43
C SER A 50 -6.80 11.79 -3.91
N SER A 51 -7.68 12.47 -4.67
CA SER A 51 -8.34 13.70 -4.20
C SER A 51 -9.26 13.41 -3.01
N HIS A 52 -10.05 12.33 -3.11
CA HIS A 52 -10.98 11.92 -2.06
C HIS A 52 -10.30 11.54 -0.77
N SER A 53 -9.15 10.84 -0.83
CA SER A 53 -8.38 10.48 0.36
C SER A 53 -7.80 11.72 1.04
N ARG A 54 -7.30 12.68 0.26
CA ARG A 54 -6.85 13.99 0.77
C ARG A 54 -7.99 14.73 1.48
N GLU A 55 -9.15 14.84 0.86
CA GLU A 55 -10.32 15.51 1.44
C GLU A 55 -10.82 14.81 2.70
N ALA A 56 -10.84 13.47 2.72
CA ALA A 56 -11.23 12.69 3.89
C ALA A 56 -10.28 12.93 5.07
N ILE A 57 -8.97 13.01 4.82
CA ILE A 57 -7.97 13.33 5.86
C ILE A 57 -8.17 14.75 6.40
N PHE A 58 -8.38 15.74 5.53
CA PHE A 58 -8.66 17.12 5.95
C PHE A 58 -9.98 17.29 6.70
N GLY A 59 -10.98 16.47 6.38
CA GLY A 59 -12.29 16.49 7.02
C GLY A 59 -12.31 15.89 8.41
N LEU A 60 -11.21 15.30 8.89
CA LEU A 60 -11.12 14.78 10.25
C LEU A 60 -11.07 15.93 11.25
N GLU A 61 -11.91 15.83 12.28
CA GLU A 61 -11.94 16.79 13.39
C GLU A 61 -10.66 16.75 14.26
N SER A 62 -9.92 15.65 14.20
CA SER A 62 -8.76 15.37 15.02
C SER A 62 -7.46 15.44 14.21
N HIS A 63 -6.37 15.81 14.89
CA HIS A 63 -5.05 15.86 14.30
C HIS A 63 -4.57 14.46 13.88
N VAL A 64 -4.24 14.29 12.59
CA VAL A 64 -3.70 13.04 12.05
C VAL A 64 -2.21 12.97 12.34
N ALA A 65 -1.77 11.94 13.07
CA ALA A 65 -0.36 11.77 13.42
C ALA A 65 0.45 11.03 12.35
N ALA A 66 -0.20 10.16 11.58
CA ALA A 66 0.40 9.37 10.51
C ALA A 66 -0.70 8.75 9.64
N VAL A 67 -0.31 8.28 8.45
CA VAL A 67 -1.16 7.51 7.54
C VAL A 67 -0.50 6.17 7.26
N VAL A 68 -1.27 5.09 7.37
CA VAL A 68 -0.82 3.73 7.05
C VAL A 68 -1.55 3.27 5.79
N LEU A 69 -0.77 2.86 4.78
CA LEU A 69 -1.22 2.51 3.44
C LEU A 69 -0.92 1.04 3.17
N ASP A 70 -1.71 0.38 2.34
CA ASP A 70 -1.34 -0.92 1.78
C ASP A 70 -0.43 -0.75 0.54
N LEU A 71 0.07 -1.87 0.00
CA LEU A 71 0.97 -1.91 -1.17
C LEU A 71 0.37 -1.24 -2.42
N PHE A 72 -0.94 -1.34 -2.64
CA PHE A 72 -1.63 -0.76 -3.78
C PHE A 72 -2.02 0.71 -3.56
N SER A 73 -2.01 1.17 -2.32
CA SER A 73 -2.31 2.57 -1.93
C SER A 73 -1.10 3.49 -1.97
N THR A 74 0.03 3.07 -2.54
CA THR A 74 1.27 3.87 -2.57
C THR A 74 1.12 5.19 -3.33
N THR A 75 0.14 5.31 -4.23
CA THR A 75 -0.23 6.57 -4.89
C THR A 75 -0.64 7.67 -3.91
N PHE A 76 -1.05 7.31 -2.69
CA PHE A 76 -1.39 8.28 -1.63
C PHE A 76 -0.18 8.75 -0.83
N LEU A 77 1.03 8.21 -1.06
CA LEU A 77 2.24 8.74 -0.42
C LEU A 77 2.44 10.21 -0.80
N ASP A 78 2.16 10.59 -2.05
CA ASP A 78 2.18 12.00 -2.48
C ASP A 78 1.18 12.85 -1.69
N VAL A 79 0.00 12.31 -1.34
CA VAL A 79 -0.96 12.99 -0.46
C VAL A 79 -0.35 13.19 0.92
N THR A 80 0.26 12.17 1.52
CA THR A 80 0.90 12.28 2.84
C THR A 80 2.04 13.29 2.86
N CYS A 81 2.88 13.29 1.83
CA CYS A 81 3.97 14.26 1.66
C CYS A 81 3.44 15.69 1.53
N ASN A 82 2.39 15.91 0.74
CA ASN A 82 1.77 17.23 0.56
C ASN A 82 1.05 17.76 1.81
N LEU A 83 0.78 16.90 2.79
CA LEU A 83 0.15 17.24 4.06
C LEU A 83 1.15 17.30 5.23
N ASP A 84 2.45 17.12 4.95
CA ASP A 84 3.51 16.99 5.97
C ASP A 84 3.20 15.89 7.01
N LEU A 85 2.53 14.81 6.57
CA LEU A 85 2.17 13.67 7.41
C LEU A 85 3.14 12.50 7.21
N PRO A 86 3.58 11.83 8.29
CA PRO A 86 4.29 10.57 8.19
C PRO A 86 3.45 9.49 7.47
N GLY A 87 3.94 8.98 6.34
CA GLY A 87 3.34 7.88 5.59
C GLY A 87 4.08 6.56 5.81
N TYR A 88 3.35 5.49 6.12
CA TYR A 88 3.88 4.14 6.29
C TYR A 88 3.15 3.16 5.38
N VAL A 89 3.88 2.18 4.84
CA VAL A 89 3.27 1.08 4.07
C VAL A 89 3.23 -0.17 4.95
N TYR A 90 2.02 -0.65 5.24
CA TYR A 90 1.79 -1.97 5.80
C TYR A 90 1.75 -2.99 4.67
N PHE A 91 2.88 -3.67 4.45
CA PHE A 91 3.00 -4.69 3.43
C PHE A 91 2.30 -5.98 3.88
N THR A 92 1.10 -6.24 3.36
CA THR A 92 0.18 -7.32 3.77
C THR A 92 0.57 -8.71 3.26
N SER A 93 1.87 -8.96 3.06
CA SER A 93 2.39 -10.26 2.62
C SER A 93 3.71 -10.59 3.32
N THR A 94 4.31 -11.71 2.98
CA THR A 94 5.54 -12.20 3.62
C THR A 94 6.75 -11.33 3.28
N ALA A 95 7.78 -11.41 4.13
CA ALA A 95 9.07 -10.79 3.86
C ALA A 95 9.70 -11.28 2.55
N SER A 96 9.42 -12.53 2.14
CA SER A 96 9.89 -13.11 0.87
C SER A 96 9.28 -12.36 -0.32
N LEU A 97 7.97 -12.11 -0.31
CA LEU A 97 7.34 -11.33 -1.38
C LEU A 97 7.82 -9.88 -1.36
N LEU A 98 8.01 -9.28 -0.19
CA LEU A 98 8.59 -7.94 -0.09
C LEU A 98 10.00 -7.89 -0.68
N SER A 99 10.84 -8.88 -0.37
CA SER A 99 12.19 -9.00 -0.93
C SER A 99 12.14 -9.14 -2.46
N LEU A 100 11.19 -9.91 -3.00
CA LEU A 100 11.00 -10.02 -4.45
C LEU A 100 10.58 -8.67 -5.06
N VAL A 101 9.58 -8.00 -4.51
CA VAL A 101 9.13 -6.67 -5.00
C VAL A 101 10.27 -5.66 -5.00
N LEU A 102 11.10 -5.64 -3.95
CA LEU A 102 12.27 -4.77 -3.89
C LEU A 102 13.35 -5.17 -4.90
N ARG A 103 13.54 -6.48 -5.13
CA ARG A 103 14.52 -7.00 -6.11
C ARG A 103 14.09 -6.74 -7.55
N LEU A 104 12.80 -6.78 -7.84
CA LEU A 104 12.24 -6.48 -9.18
C LEU A 104 12.65 -5.10 -9.69
N LEU A 105 12.73 -4.09 -8.82
CA LEU A 105 13.18 -2.73 -9.18
C LEU A 105 14.60 -2.70 -9.78
N VAL A 106 15.45 -3.63 -9.37
CA VAL A 106 16.82 -3.76 -9.87
C VAL A 106 16.88 -4.73 -11.05
N LEU A 107 16.12 -5.83 -10.98
CA LEU A 107 16.08 -6.84 -12.05
C LEU A 107 15.59 -6.27 -13.38
N ASP A 108 14.61 -5.36 -13.35
CA ASP A 108 14.12 -4.66 -14.55
C ASP A 108 15.25 -3.97 -15.33
N GLN A 109 16.30 -3.53 -14.64
CA GLN A 109 17.46 -2.87 -15.25
C GLN A 109 18.59 -3.85 -15.63
N GLU A 110 18.64 -5.03 -14.99
CA GLU A 110 19.70 -6.04 -15.20
C GLU A 110 19.31 -7.09 -16.25
N MET A 111 18.02 -7.38 -16.39
CA MET A 111 17.51 -8.45 -17.23
C MET A 111 17.33 -7.96 -18.67
N LEU A 112 17.92 -8.72 -19.61
CA LEU A 112 17.81 -8.48 -21.05
C LEU A 112 16.68 -9.30 -21.70
N VAL A 113 16.06 -10.20 -20.92
CA VAL A 113 15.04 -11.15 -21.36
C VAL A 113 13.88 -11.16 -20.38
N ASP A 114 12.70 -11.58 -20.84
CA ASP A 114 11.51 -11.68 -20.01
C ASP A 114 11.67 -12.79 -18.96
N PHE A 115 10.98 -12.65 -17.82
CA PHE A 115 11.02 -13.64 -16.73
C PHE A 115 10.58 -15.04 -17.17
N GLU A 116 9.73 -15.16 -18.18
CA GLU A 116 9.30 -16.44 -18.73
C GLU A 116 10.41 -17.19 -19.48
N GLU A 117 11.43 -16.48 -19.96
CA GLU A 117 12.54 -17.01 -20.74
C GLU A 117 13.79 -17.30 -19.87
N MET A 118 13.72 -16.97 -18.58
CA MET A 118 14.84 -17.09 -17.67
C MET A 118 15.04 -18.55 -17.23
N GLU A 119 16.22 -19.10 -17.49
CA GLU A 119 16.58 -20.47 -17.10
C GLU A 119 17.06 -20.58 -15.63
N ASP A 120 17.55 -19.47 -15.07
CA ASP A 120 18.11 -19.40 -13.71
C ASP A 120 17.10 -18.90 -12.67
N VAL A 121 17.32 -19.25 -11.40
CA VAL A 121 16.48 -18.80 -10.28
C VAL A 121 16.88 -17.38 -9.86
N VAL A 122 15.90 -16.52 -9.56
CA VAL A 122 16.15 -15.20 -8.99
C VAL A 122 16.73 -15.34 -7.59
N ASP A 123 17.95 -14.83 -7.37
CA ASP A 123 18.51 -14.72 -6.05
C ASP A 123 17.76 -13.66 -5.23
N LEU A 124 17.14 -14.11 -4.14
CA LEU A 124 16.35 -13.29 -3.22
C LEU A 124 17.00 -13.30 -1.85
N LEU A 125 17.31 -12.09 -1.37
CA LEU A 125 17.95 -11.88 -0.08
C LEU A 125 17.18 -12.59 1.04
N GLY A 126 17.83 -13.54 1.71
CA GLY A 126 17.25 -14.28 2.84
C GLY A 126 16.28 -15.40 2.47
N LEU A 127 16.17 -15.78 1.19
CA LEU A 127 15.31 -16.88 0.73
C LEU A 127 16.08 -18.09 0.19
N LEU A 128 17.21 -17.86 -0.50
CA LEU A 128 18.07 -18.93 -0.99
C LEU A 128 19.28 -19.07 -0.07
N ASP A 129 19.26 -20.13 0.73
CA ASP A 129 20.44 -20.62 1.42
C ASP A 129 20.87 -21.91 0.72
N GLU A 130 21.81 -21.78 -0.21
CA GLU A 130 22.46 -22.92 -0.90
C GLU A 130 23.20 -23.85 0.08
N SER A 131 23.27 -23.52 1.38
CA SER A 131 23.89 -24.38 2.40
C SER A 131 22.95 -25.44 3.02
N ARG A 132 21.70 -25.57 2.57
CA ARG A 132 20.73 -26.56 3.09
C ARG A 132 20.42 -27.76 2.19
N LEU A 133 21.12 -27.91 1.07
CA LEU A 133 20.94 -29.04 0.13
C LEU A 133 22.17 -29.95 -0.02
N ALA A 134 23.15 -29.88 0.91
CA ALA A 134 24.30 -30.79 0.96
C ALA A 134 24.15 -31.88 2.03
#